data_AF-A0A946WR12-F1
#
_entry.id   AF-A0A946WR12-F1
#
_cell.length_a   1.000
_cell.length_b   1.000
_cell.length_c   1.000
_cell.angle_alpha   90.00
_cell.angle_beta   90.00
_cell.angle_gamma   90.00
#
_symmetry.space_group_name_H-M   'P 1'
#
loop_
_entity.id
_entity.type
_entity.pdbx_description
1 polymer ?
#
loop_
_entity_poly.entity_id
_entity_poly.type
_entity_poly.pdbx_seq_one_letter_code
_entity_poly.pdbx_strand_id
1 'polypeptide(L)'
;MPIMIKGRAVNQEFIRKIKEISGEDIYKCMQCGTCAAACPMRDMMEISPTRAIHLIHFGLMNQVKASNTVWLCASCHTCESRCPRGLDLPKVMEAIRLLTLRENEDYVVPFEIKKEEIRDLPPIAMVAAFRKHTA
;
A
#
# COMPACT_ATOMS: atom_id res chain seq x y z
N MET A 1 8.58 8.92 -16.46
CA MET A 1 7.36 9.53 -15.90
C MET A 1 7.77 10.57 -14.87
N PRO A 2 7.67 11.88 -15.17
CA PRO A 2 8.07 12.94 -14.24
C PRO A 2 7.10 13.00 -13.05
N ILE A 3 7.66 13.05 -11.84
CA ILE A 3 6.89 13.20 -10.60
C ILE A 3 6.72 14.70 -10.35
N MET A 4 5.48 15.22 -10.40
CA MET A 4 5.19 16.61 -10.04
C MET A 4 5.12 16.76 -8.52
N ILE A 5 6.07 17.47 -7.94
CA ILE A 5 6.10 17.80 -6.51
C ILE A 5 5.54 19.21 -6.35
N LYS A 6 4.34 19.34 -5.76
CA LYS A 6 3.81 20.66 -5.36
C LYS A 6 4.58 21.13 -4.12
N GLY A 7 5.09 22.35 -4.13
CA GLY A 7 6.11 22.89 -3.20
C GLY A 7 5.81 22.90 -1.69
N ARG A 8 4.74 22.26 -1.23
CA ARG A 8 4.44 22.00 0.19
C ARG A 8 3.37 20.93 0.31
N ALA A 9 3.73 19.64 0.24
CA ALA A 9 2.77 18.57 0.45
C ALA A 9 3.39 17.33 1.11
N VAL A 10 4.32 17.49 2.06
CA VAL A 10 4.66 16.37 2.95
C VAL A 10 3.50 16.21 3.92
N ASN A 11 2.64 15.22 3.65
CA ASN A 11 1.54 14.89 4.55
C ASN A 11 2.11 14.17 5.79
N GLN A 12 2.50 14.99 6.79
CA GLN A 12 3.07 14.55 8.07
C GLN A 12 2.15 13.58 8.82
N GLU A 13 0.84 13.73 8.66
CA GLU A 13 -0.15 12.91 9.37
C GLU A 13 -0.09 11.44 8.95
N PHE A 14 0.11 11.15 7.65
CA PHE A 14 0.26 9.77 7.20
C PHE A 14 1.55 9.12 7.70
N ILE A 15 2.65 9.87 7.69
CA ILE A 15 3.93 9.38 8.22
C ILE A 15 3.81 9.07 9.71
N ARG A 16 3.12 9.94 10.47
CA ARG A 16 2.81 9.72 11.88
C ARG A 16 1.99 8.44 12.08
N LYS A 17 0.90 8.25 11.33
CA LYS A 17 0.07 7.04 11.41
C LYS A 17 0.83 5.78 11.04
N ILE A 18 1.70 5.83 10.02
CA ILE A 18 2.57 4.70 9.67
C ILE A 18 3.47 4.35 10.84
N LYS A 19 4.12 5.35 11.46
CA LYS A 19 4.98 5.14 12.63
C LYS A 19 4.20 4.56 13.82
N GLU A 20 2.99 5.03 14.07
CA GLU A 20 2.12 4.51 15.14
C GLU A 20 1.71 3.04 14.91
N ILE A 21 1.36 2.66 13.68
CA ILE A 21 0.91 1.29 13.37
C ILE A 21 2.08 0.33 13.23
N SER A 22 3.15 0.73 12.54
CA SER A 22 4.30 -0.14 12.26
C SER A 22 5.32 -0.17 13.40
N GLY A 23 5.36 0.84 14.26
CA GLY A 23 6.44 1.07 15.21
C GLY A 23 7.77 1.52 14.57
N GLU A 24 7.81 1.68 13.24
CA GLU A 24 9.02 2.01 12.50
C GLU A 24 9.13 3.50 12.15
N ASP A 25 10.37 3.99 12.21
CA ASP A 25 10.69 5.33 11.73
C ASP A 25 11.21 5.25 10.30
N ILE A 26 10.34 5.57 9.34
CA ILE A 26 10.66 5.53 7.91
C ILE A 26 11.80 6.49 7.53
N TYR A 27 12.07 7.53 8.32
CA TYR A 27 13.20 8.45 8.07
C TYR A 27 14.57 7.79 8.30
N LYS A 28 14.64 6.59 8.88
CA LYS A 28 15.87 5.77 8.92
C LYS A 28 16.32 5.36 7.51
N CYS A 29 15.41 5.31 6.54
CA CYS A 29 15.69 4.82 5.20
C CYS A 29 16.65 5.76 4.46
N MET A 30 17.80 5.22 4.04
CA MET A 30 18.80 5.95 3.25
C MET A 30 18.69 5.72 1.74
N GLN A 31 17.57 5.17 1.26
CA GLN A 31 17.30 4.92 -0.17
C GLN A 31 18.35 4.03 -0.89
N CYS A 32 18.95 3.06 -0.18
CA CYS A 32 20.00 2.19 -0.73
C CYS A 32 19.54 1.14 -1.77
N GLY A 33 18.25 0.84 -1.87
CA GLY A 33 17.73 -0.13 -2.85
C GLY A 33 17.80 -1.61 -2.45
N THR A 34 18.44 -1.97 -1.33
CA THR A 34 18.60 -3.39 -0.92
C THR A 34 17.27 -4.15 -0.84
N CYS A 35 16.22 -3.50 -0.32
CA CYS A 35 14.90 -4.12 -0.23
C CYS A 35 14.24 -4.38 -1.59
N ALA A 36 14.50 -3.54 -2.60
CA ALA A 36 14.01 -3.76 -3.95
C ALA A 36 14.74 -4.93 -4.63
N ALA A 37 16.05 -5.03 -4.46
CA ALA A 37 16.86 -6.12 -5.01
C ALA A 37 16.57 -7.47 -4.33
N ALA A 38 16.25 -7.46 -3.04
CA ALA A 38 15.97 -8.67 -2.27
C ALA A 38 14.53 -9.20 -2.42
N CYS A 39 13.61 -8.41 -2.97
CA CYS A 39 12.19 -8.76 -3.01
C CYS A 39 11.90 -9.74 -4.15
N PRO A 40 11.39 -10.96 -3.89
CA PRO A 40 11.06 -11.93 -4.94
C PRO A 40 9.86 -11.50 -5.79
N MET A 41 9.00 -10.61 -5.26
CA MET A 41 7.81 -10.11 -5.95
C MET A 41 8.10 -8.85 -6.77
N ARG A 42 9.35 -8.39 -6.82
CA ARG A 42 9.72 -7.06 -7.34
C ARG A 42 9.20 -6.84 -8.76
N ASP A 43 9.32 -7.82 -9.64
CA ASP A 43 8.97 -7.69 -11.05
C ASP A 43 7.46 -7.58 -11.30
N MET A 44 6.64 -8.05 -10.36
CA MET A 44 5.19 -7.92 -10.41
C MET A 44 4.67 -6.63 -9.78
N MET A 45 5.52 -5.94 -8.99
CA MET A 45 5.16 -4.69 -8.33
C MET A 45 5.31 -3.49 -9.27
N GLU A 46 4.27 -2.66 -9.34
CA GLU A 46 4.31 -1.40 -10.09
C GLU A 46 5.33 -0.42 -9.50
N ILE A 47 5.44 -0.40 -8.17
CA ILE A 47 6.37 0.47 -7.44
C ILE A 47 7.28 -0.43 -6.60
N SER A 48 8.60 -0.26 -6.74
CA SER A 48 9.54 -1.01 -5.89
C SER A 48 9.36 -0.65 -4.40
N PRO A 49 9.67 -1.55 -3.46
CA PRO A 49 9.59 -1.24 -2.03
C PRO A 49 10.42 -0.01 -1.61
N THR A 50 11.61 0.19 -2.19
CA THR A 50 12.43 1.39 -1.94
C THR A 50 11.76 2.67 -2.46
N ARG A 51 11.26 2.63 -3.70
CA ARG A 51 10.53 3.75 -4.31
C ARG A 51 9.24 4.08 -3.57
N ALA A 52 8.55 3.09 -3.00
CA ALA A 52 7.39 3.33 -2.15
C ALA A 52 7.75 4.22 -0.96
N ILE A 53 8.82 3.89 -0.21
CA ILE A 53 9.31 4.77 0.88
C ILE A 53 9.66 6.17 0.34
N HIS A 54 10.32 6.25 -0.82
CA HIS A 54 10.69 7.53 -1.42
C HIS A 54 9.46 8.41 -1.71
N LEU A 55 8.42 7.83 -2.29
CA LEU A 55 7.16 8.54 -2.57
C LEU A 55 6.48 9.01 -1.28
N ILE A 56 6.54 8.21 -0.22
CA ILE A 56 6.01 8.58 1.10
C ILE A 56 6.75 9.80 1.67
N HIS A 57 8.08 9.87 1.54
CA HIS A 57 8.84 11.06 1.97
C HIS A 57 8.40 12.34 1.23
N PHE A 58 7.98 12.23 -0.02
CA PHE A 58 7.43 13.36 -0.78
C PHE A 58 5.92 13.60 -0.54
N GLY A 59 5.30 12.85 0.37
CA GLY A 59 3.87 12.94 0.65
C GLY A 59 2.97 12.42 -0.49
N LEU A 60 3.53 11.67 -1.43
CA LEU A 60 2.81 11.09 -2.57
C LEU A 60 2.15 9.76 -2.21
N MET A 61 1.52 9.71 -1.03
CA MET A 61 0.91 8.51 -0.47
C MET A 61 -0.16 7.91 -1.40
N ASN A 62 -0.95 8.77 -2.04
CA ASN A 62 -2.01 8.32 -2.94
C ASN A 62 -1.48 7.47 -4.10
N GLN A 63 -0.25 7.74 -4.59
CA GLN A 63 0.37 6.89 -5.62
C GLN A 63 0.78 5.52 -5.08
N VAL A 64 1.20 5.46 -3.81
CA VAL A 64 1.57 4.19 -3.17
C VAL A 64 0.32 3.35 -2.91
N LYS A 65 -0.74 3.96 -2.37
CA LYS A 65 -2.03 3.30 -2.11
C LYS A 65 -2.70 2.79 -3.39
N ALA A 66 -2.67 3.60 -4.46
CA ALA A 66 -3.25 3.23 -5.75
C ALA A 66 -2.45 2.12 -6.47
N SER A 67 -1.24 1.80 -6.02
CA SER A 67 -0.42 0.76 -6.63
C SER A 67 -0.71 -0.63 -6.07
N ASN A 68 -0.42 -1.66 -6.85
CA ASN A 68 -0.51 -3.05 -6.39
C ASN A 68 0.57 -3.46 -5.35
N THR A 69 1.53 -2.58 -5.08
CA THR A 69 2.76 -2.88 -4.33
C THR A 69 2.50 -3.41 -2.93
N VAL A 70 1.63 -2.74 -2.17
CA VAL A 70 1.33 -3.13 -0.79
C VAL A 70 0.56 -4.44 -0.74
N TRP A 71 -0.19 -4.79 -1.80
CA TRP A 71 -0.96 -6.03 -1.89
C TRP A 71 -0.10 -7.23 -2.30
N LEU A 72 0.94 -7.00 -3.10
CA LEU A 72 1.91 -8.03 -3.48
C LEU A 72 2.98 -8.29 -2.41
N CYS A 73 3.09 -7.44 -1.39
CA CYS A 73 3.99 -7.70 -0.27
C CYS A 73 3.54 -8.95 0.51
N ALA A 74 4.30 -10.04 0.37
CA ALA A 74 4.03 -11.31 1.04
C ALA A 74 4.50 -11.37 2.50
N SER A 75 5.00 -10.26 3.06
CA SER A 75 5.57 -10.20 4.42
C SER A 75 6.58 -11.33 4.71
N CYS A 76 7.46 -11.64 3.73
CA CYS A 76 8.46 -12.71 3.86
C CYS A 76 9.72 -12.31 4.65
N HIS A 77 9.82 -11.05 5.10
CA HIS A 77 10.92 -10.48 5.89
C HIS A 77 12.33 -10.52 5.25
N THR A 78 12.49 -10.95 3.99
CA THR A 78 13.80 -10.94 3.31
C THR A 78 14.42 -9.54 3.21
N CYS A 79 13.59 -8.50 3.01
CA CYS A 79 14.06 -7.12 2.94
C CYS A 79 14.48 -6.54 4.30
N GLU A 80 13.87 -7.01 5.39
CA GLU A 80 14.17 -6.57 6.76
C GLU A 80 15.52 -7.15 7.22
N SER A 81 15.72 -8.46 7.07
CA SER A 81 16.98 -9.15 7.41
C SER A 81 18.23 -8.59 6.70
N ARG A 82 18.04 -7.92 5.55
CA ARG A 82 19.13 -7.32 4.76
C ARG A 82 19.24 -5.81 4.91
N CYS A 83 18.36 -5.16 5.68
CA CYS A 83 18.34 -3.71 5.75
C CYS A 83 19.52 -3.19 6.60
N PRO A 84 20.46 -2.41 6.01
CA PRO A 84 21.62 -1.88 6.76
C PRO A 84 21.24 -0.83 7.82
N ARG A 85 19.99 -0.37 7.80
CA ARG A 85 19.45 0.62 8.75
C ARG A 85 18.47 -0.01 9.76
N GLY A 86 18.27 -1.32 9.70
CA GLY A 86 17.35 -2.05 10.59
C GLY A 86 15.91 -1.57 10.49
N LEU A 87 15.44 -1.26 9.27
CA LEU A 87 14.05 -0.88 9.03
C LEU A 87 13.21 -2.14 8.72
N ASP A 88 12.20 -2.41 9.55
CA ASP A 88 11.21 -3.46 9.32
C ASP A 88 10.19 -3.02 8.26
N LEU A 89 10.61 -3.11 7.00
CA LEU A 89 9.79 -2.71 5.85
C LEU A 89 8.46 -3.51 5.72
N PRO A 90 8.40 -4.82 6.01
CA PRO A 90 7.12 -5.54 6.04
C PRO A 90 6.08 -4.89 6.97
N LYS A 91 6.46 -4.48 8.18
CA LYS A 91 5.54 -3.74 9.08
C LYS A 91 5.08 -2.42 8.50
N VAL A 92 5.96 -1.70 7.81
CA VAL A 92 5.61 -0.45 7.11
C VAL A 92 4.61 -0.71 5.98
N MET A 93 4.82 -1.77 5.19
CA MET A 93 3.88 -2.16 4.12
C MET A 93 2.50 -2.55 4.67
N GLU A 94 2.47 -3.30 5.77
CA GLU A 94 1.24 -3.66 6.45
C GLU A 94 0.51 -2.43 7.00
N ALA A 95 1.24 -1.47 7.59
CA ALA A 95 0.66 -0.22 8.05
C ALA A 95 -0.02 0.56 6.92
N ILE A 96 0.61 0.62 5.73
CA ILE A 96 0.01 1.28 4.57
C ILE A 96 -1.23 0.53 4.09
N ARG A 97 -1.19 -0.82 4.08
CA ARG A 97 -2.34 -1.67 3.73
C ARG A 97 -3.52 -1.39 4.66
N LEU A 98 -3.29 -1.36 5.98
CA LEU A 98 -4.30 -1.06 6.98
C LEU A 98 -4.86 0.36 6.85
N LEU A 99 -4.01 1.35 6.53
CA LEU A 99 -4.47 2.72 6.30
C LEU A 99 -5.35 2.81 5.05
N THR A 100 -5.01 2.07 3.99
CA THR A 100 -5.81 2.01 2.76
C THR A 100 -7.15 1.33 3.01
N LEU A 101 -7.18 0.23 3.78
CA LEU A 101 -8.41 -0.48 4.14
C LEU A 101 -9.34 0.31 5.07
N ARG A 102 -8.80 1.28 5.83
CA ARG A 102 -9.56 2.14 6.73
C ARG A 102 -10.10 3.40 6.04
N GLU A 103 -9.64 3.68 4.83
CA GLU A 103 -10.33 4.63 3.98
C GLU A 103 -11.60 3.91 3.52
N ASN A 104 -12.75 4.35 4.02
CA ASN A 104 -14.08 3.83 3.71
C ASN A 104 -14.42 4.12 2.23
N GLU A 105 -13.63 3.57 1.31
CA GLU A 105 -13.83 3.67 -0.13
C GLU A 105 -14.63 2.46 -0.60
N ASP A 106 -15.75 2.74 -1.26
CA ASP A 106 -16.56 1.74 -1.94
C ASP A 106 -15.85 1.31 -3.23
N TYR A 107 -15.37 0.06 -3.26
CA TYR A 107 -14.86 -0.58 -4.47
C TYR A 107 -16.00 -1.18 -5.30
N VAL A 108 -17.15 -1.43 -4.68
CA VAL A 108 -18.38 -1.90 -5.32
C VAL A 108 -19.54 -1.05 -4.82
N VAL A 109 -20.23 -0.39 -5.75
CA VAL A 109 -21.48 0.33 -5.49
C VAL A 109 -22.64 -0.59 -5.86
N PRO A 110 -23.42 -1.11 -4.90
CA PRO A 110 -24.47 -2.09 -5.18
C PRO A 110 -25.49 -1.63 -6.22
N PHE A 111 -25.75 -0.31 -6.26
CA PHE A 111 -26.70 0.31 -7.17
C PHE A 111 -26.22 0.42 -8.62
N GLU A 112 -24.92 0.24 -8.88
CA GLU A 112 -24.32 0.33 -10.22
C GLU A 112 -24.11 -1.04 -10.88
N ILE A 113 -24.42 -2.14 -10.18
CA ILE A 113 -24.29 -3.49 -10.72
C ILE A 113 -25.34 -3.74 -11.80
N LYS A 114 -24.91 -4.29 -12.94
CA LYS A 114 -25.82 -4.58 -14.06
C LYS A 114 -26.78 -5.71 -13.70
N LYS A 115 -28.02 -5.64 -14.20
CA LYS A 115 -29.05 -6.66 -13.91
C LYS A 115 -28.65 -8.05 -14.39
N GLU A 116 -27.87 -8.11 -15.46
CA GLU A 116 -27.33 -9.34 -16.03
C GLU A 116 -26.33 -9.99 -15.05
N GLU A 117 -25.41 -9.20 -14.49
CA GLU A 117 -24.42 -9.67 -13.52
C GLU A 117 -25.09 -10.17 -12.22
N ILE A 118 -26.17 -9.51 -11.76
CA ILE A 118 -26.93 -9.94 -10.57
C ILE A 118 -27.59 -11.32 -10.79
N ARG A 119 -27.99 -11.65 -12.02
CA ARG A 119 -28.63 -12.93 -12.34
C ARG A 119 -27.62 -14.09 -12.36
N ASP A 120 -26.41 -13.81 -12.80
CA ASP A 120 -25.37 -14.83 -13.00
C ASP A 120 -24.53 -15.07 -11.74
N LEU A 121 -24.49 -14.10 -10.81
CA LEU A 121 -23.72 -14.21 -9.58
C LEU A 121 -24.47 -14.98 -8.47
N PRO A 122 -23.81 -15.95 -7.82
CA PRO A 122 -24.36 -16.58 -6.62
C PRO A 122 -24.65 -15.56 -5.52
N PRO A 123 -25.76 -15.65 -4.76
CA PRO A 123 -26.07 -14.72 -3.68
C PRO A 123 -24.96 -14.62 -2.63
N ILE A 124 -24.26 -15.73 -2.35
CA ILE A 124 -23.13 -15.75 -1.42
C ILE A 124 -21.94 -14.90 -1.91
N ALA A 125 -21.72 -14.82 -3.23
CA ALA A 125 -20.67 -14.00 -3.82
C ALA A 125 -21.01 -12.51 -3.65
N MET A 126 -22.27 -12.12 -3.84
CA MET A 126 -22.73 -10.74 -3.62
C MET A 126 -22.59 -10.33 -2.15
N VAL A 127 -23.07 -11.15 -1.21
CA VAL A 127 -22.94 -10.86 0.23
C VAL A 127 -21.48 -10.76 0.66
N ALA A 128 -20.62 -11.64 0.15
CA ALA A 128 -19.19 -11.57 0.44
C ALA A 128 -18.55 -10.31 -0.15
N ALA A 129 -18.92 -9.92 -1.38
CA ALA A 129 -18.42 -8.74 -2.04
C ALA A 129 -18.83 -7.47 -1.29
N PHE A 130 -20.12 -7.28 -1.01
CA PHE A 130 -20.60 -6.09 -0.31
C PHE A 130 -19.99 -5.93 1.09
N ARG A 131 -19.76 -7.03 1.81
CA ARG A 131 -19.10 -6.98 3.13
C ARG A 131 -17.63 -6.60 3.08
N LYS A 132 -16.96 -6.78 1.94
CA LYS A 132 -15.51 -6.59 1.80
C LYS A 132 -15.13 -5.37 0.96
N HIS A 133 -16.04 -4.92 0.10
CA HIS A 133 -15.79 -3.95 -0.96
C HIS A 133 -16.77 -2.78 -0.95
N THR A 134 -17.68 -2.72 0.02
CA THR A 134 -18.56 -1.58 0.28
C THR A 134 -18.38 -1.18 1.75
N ALA A 135 -18.26 0.12 2.01
CA ALA A 135 -18.00 0.71 3.33
C ALA A 135 -19.28 1.11 4.07
#